data_AF-A0AA95BXP3-F1
#
_entry.id   AF-A0AA95BXP3-F1
#
_cell.length_a   1.000
_cell.length_b   1.000
_cell.length_c   1.000
_cell.angle_alpha   90.00
_cell.angle_beta   90.00
_cell.angle_gamma   90.00
#
_symmetry.space_group_name_H-M   'P 1'
#
loop_
_entity.id
_entity.type
_entity.pdbx_description
1 polymer ?
#
loop_
_entity_poly.entity_id
_entity_poly.type
_entity_poly.pdbx_seq_one_letter_code
_entity_poly.pdbx_strand_id
1 'polypeptide(L)' 'MLHKIRSQMYLANENLLMGEVETGETLIGGRNKNSHWNKKMAYSQGHSHKDKTPVVGMIQWDSLIVLQAHNHCYPYNTQ' A
#
# COMPACT_ATOMS: atom_id res chain seq x y z
N MET A 1 15.36 15.68 12.06
CA MET A 1 14.54 14.88 13.00
C MET A 1 13.83 13.72 12.30
N LEU A 2 13.17 13.94 11.16
CA LEU A 2 12.45 12.90 10.39
C LEU A 2 13.32 11.73 9.89
N HIS A 3 14.57 11.97 9.48
CA HIS A 3 15.44 10.91 8.97
C HIS A 3 15.76 9.81 10.00
N LYS A 4 15.94 10.18 11.27
CA LYS A 4 16.22 9.21 12.34
C LYS A 4 15.00 8.35 12.61
N ILE A 5 13.82 8.95 12.74
CA ILE A 5 12.54 8.23 12.94
C ILE A 5 12.30 7.26 11.77
N ARG A 6 12.46 7.72 10.52
CA ARG A 6 12.28 6.89 9.33
C ARG A 6 13.25 5.71 9.26
N SER A 7 14.50 5.92 9.68
CA SER A 7 15.51 4.86 9.75
C SER A 7 15.17 3.82 10.81
N GLN A 8 14.66 4.22 11.97
CA GLN A 8 14.29 3.31 13.06
C GLN A 8 13.04 2.49 12.71
N MET A 9 12.07 3.07 12.00
CA MET A 9 10.87 2.35 11.55
C MET A 9 11.18 1.27 10.51
N TYR A 10 12.28 1.40 9.76
CA TYR A 10 12.70 0.37 8.79
C TYR A 10 13.18 -0.91 9.51
N LEU A 11 14.00 -0.75 10.56
CA LEU A 11 14.49 -1.85 11.40
C LEU A 11 13.37 -2.59 12.13
N ALA A 12 12.31 -1.88 12.54
CA ALA A 12 11.18 -2.48 13.23
C ALA A 12 10.38 -3.47 12.35
N ASN A 13 10.39 -3.26 11.03
CA ASN A 13 9.66 -4.08 10.04
C ASN A 13 10.37 -5.37 9.63
N GLU A 14 11.62 -5.61 10.04
CA GLU A 14 12.38 -6.82 9.68
C GLU A 14 12.18 -7.98 10.68
N ASN A 15 11.40 -7.76 11.75
CA ASN A 15 11.11 -8.80 12.73
C ASN A 15 10.10 -9.81 12.19
N LEU A 16 10.33 -11.09 12.50
CA LEU A 16 9.37 -12.16 12.22
C LEU A 16 8.17 -12.01 13.15
N LEU A 17 6.96 -12.04 12.58
CA LEU A 17 5.72 -12.14 13.35
C LEU A 17 5.59 -13.56 13.90
N MET A 18 5.20 -13.69 15.17
CA MET A 18 5.05 -14.98 15.85
C MET A 18 3.70 -15.08 16.56
N GLY A 19 3.17 -16.29 16.70
CA GLY A 19 1.87 -16.51 17.35
C GLY A 19 0.69 -16.16 16.45
N GLU A 20 -0.37 -15.61 17.04
CA GLU A 20 -1.60 -15.25 16.33
C GLU A 20 -1.45 -13.88 15.65
N VAL A 21 -1.65 -13.86 14.33
CA VAL A 21 -1.47 -12.70 13.47
C VAL A 21 -2.74 -12.45 12.69
N GLU A 22 -3.27 -11.25 12.81
CA GLU A 22 -4.35 -10.75 11.98
C GLU A 22 -3.76 -10.09 10.74
N THR A 23 -4.34 -10.41 9.58
CA THR A 23 -3.92 -9.84 8.30
C THR A 23 -5.10 -9.13 7.66
N GLY A 24 -4.83 -7.98 7.05
CA GLY A 24 -5.83 -7.20 6.36
C GLY A 24 -5.23 -6.45 5.19
N GLU A 25 -6.06 -6.10 4.22
CA GLU A 25 -5.64 -5.30 3.07
C GLU A 25 -6.57 -4.11 2.87
N THR A 26 -6.02 -3.03 2.31
CA THR A 26 -6.77 -1.83 1.95
C THR A 26 -6.21 -1.24 0.67
N LEU A 27 -7.10 -0.79 -0.21
CA LEU A 27 -6.74 -0.16 -1.47
C LEU A 27 -6.78 1.35 -1.32
N ILE A 28 -5.61 1.99 -1.34
CA ILE A 28 -5.46 3.44 -1.17
C ILE A 28 -5.20 4.08 -2.53
N GLY A 29 -6.04 5.05 -2.92
CA GLY A 29 -5.90 5.74 -4.20
C GLY A 29 -7.19 6.42 -4.65
N GLY A 30 -7.54 6.30 -5.93
CA GLY A 30 -8.81 6.85 -6.43
C GLY A 30 -8.77 8.31 -6.88
N ARG A 31 -7.58 8.92 -6.94
CA ARG A 31 -7.41 10.34 -7.32
C ARG A 31 -7.41 10.56 -8.83
N ASN A 32 -7.67 9.53 -9.63
CA ASN A 32 -7.69 9.65 -11.08
C ASN A 32 -8.74 10.65 -11.61
N LYS A 33 -9.80 10.94 -10.82
CA LYS A 33 -10.76 12.02 -11.13
C LYS A 33 -10.06 13.38 -11.25
N ASN A 34 -9.04 13.62 -10.42
CA ASN A 34 -8.31 14.88 -10.28
C ASN A 34 -7.02 14.92 -11.14
N SER A 35 -6.74 13.88 -11.91
CA SER A 35 -5.62 13.86 -12.85
C SER A 35 -5.95 14.68 -14.10
N HIS A 36 -4.93 15.35 -14.65
CA HIS A 36 -5.01 16.02 -15.95
C HIS A 36 -5.32 15.00 -17.05
N TRP A 37 -5.99 15.41 -18.14
CA TRP A 37 -6.56 14.51 -19.14
C TRP A 37 -5.56 13.51 -19.73
N ASN A 38 -4.32 13.93 -19.97
CA ASN A 38 -3.23 13.10 -20.49
C ASN A 38 -2.61 12.13 -19.47
N LYS A 39 -2.93 12.30 -18.18
CA LYS A 39 -2.46 11.46 -17.06
C LYS A 39 -3.59 10.65 -16.43
N LYS A 40 -4.78 10.65 -17.04
CA LYS A 40 -5.88 9.83 -16.57
C LYS A 40 -5.66 8.38 -16.96
N MET A 41 -5.73 7.49 -15.98
CA MET A 41 -5.84 6.06 -16.22
C MET A 41 -7.18 5.75 -16.86
N ALA A 42 -7.16 5.02 -17.99
CA ALA A 42 -8.36 4.58 -18.67
C ALA A 42 -9.08 3.49 -17.87
N TYR A 43 -10.42 3.44 -18.00
CA TYR A 43 -11.27 2.41 -17.37
C TYR A 43 -11.15 2.30 -15.85
N SER A 44 -10.82 3.39 -15.15
CA SER A 44 -10.67 3.42 -13.69
C SER A 44 -11.95 3.84 -12.94
N GLN A 45 -13.14 3.51 -13.46
CA GLN A 45 -14.39 4.00 -12.89
C GLN A 45 -14.74 3.33 -11.55
N GLY A 46 -15.35 4.11 -10.64
CA GLY A 46 -15.96 3.61 -9.41
C GLY A 46 -15.00 2.85 -8.49
N HIS A 47 -15.31 1.58 -8.23
CA HIS A 47 -14.54 0.72 -7.32
C HIS A 47 -13.30 0.07 -7.98
N SER A 48 -12.91 0.53 -9.17
CA SER A 48 -11.72 0.05 -9.88
C SER A 48 -10.45 0.00 -9.00
N HIS A 49 -9.63 -1.02 -9.25
CA HIS A 49 -8.35 -1.26 -8.56
C HIS A 49 -7.15 -0.67 -9.32
N LYS A 50 -7.33 -0.28 -10.59
CA LYS A 50 -6.24 0.13 -11.49
C LYS A 50 -5.48 1.37 -11.02
N ASP A 51 -6.16 2.26 -10.30
CA ASP A 51 -5.65 3.53 -9.80
C ASP A 51 -5.51 3.55 -8.26
N LYS A 52 -5.52 2.37 -7.62
CA LYS A 52 -5.41 2.21 -6.18
C LYS A 52 -4.26 1.29 -5.84
N THR A 53 -3.36 1.75 -4.99
CA THR A 53 -2.26 0.94 -4.46
C THR A 53 -2.79 0.03 -3.36
N PRO A 54 -2.63 -1.31 -3.46
CA PRO A 54 -2.92 -2.21 -2.37
C PRO A 54 -1.88 -2.03 -1.26
N VAL A 55 -2.37 -1.85 -0.05
CA VAL A 55 -1.59 -1.79 1.18
C VAL A 55 -2.04 -2.95 2.05
N VAL A 56 -1.12 -3.87 2.32
CA VAL A 56 -1.36 -5.01 3.20
C VAL A 56 -0.78 -4.68 4.57
N GLY A 57 -1.55 -4.94 5.61
CA GLY A 57 -1.15 -4.78 7.00
C GLY A 57 -1.26 -6.10 7.75
N MET A 58 -0.30 -6.32 8.64
CA MET A 58 -0.29 -7.47 9.54
C MET A 58 -0.08 -6.97 10.97
N ILE A 59 -0.88 -7.50 11.89
CA ILE A 59 -0.87 -7.13 13.30
C ILE A 59 -0.78 -8.41 14.12
N GLN A 60 0.18 -8.46 15.03
CA GLN A 60 0.19 -9.46 16.09
C GLN A 60 -0.49 -8.85 17.32
N TRP A 61 -1.34 -9.61 18.01
CA TRP A 61 -2.03 -9.13 19.22
C TRP A 61 -1.01 -8.65 20.26
N ASP A 62 -1.25 -7.45 20.83
CA ASP A 62 -0.37 -6.76 21.79
C ASP A 62 1.02 -6.35 21.24
N SER A 63 1.18 -6.26 19.91
CA SER A 63 2.47 -6.10 19.24
C SER A 63 2.43 -5.07 18.09
N LEU A 64 3.59 -4.90 17.42
CA LEU A 64 3.85 -3.96 16.35
C LEU A 64 3.02 -4.27 15.08
N ILE A 65 2.53 -3.20 14.44
CA ILE A 65 1.87 -3.26 13.14
C ILE A 65 2.93 -3.19 12.03
N VAL A 66 2.98 -4.21 11.17
CA VAL A 66 3.81 -4.21 9.95
C VAL A 66 2.92 -3.88 8.75
N LEU A 67 3.25 -2.78 8.05
CA LEU A 67 2.54 -2.37 6.83
C LEU A 67 3.47 -2.54 5.62
N GLN A 68 3.01 -3.29 4.63
CA GLN A 68 3.69 -3.45 3.36
C GLN A 68 2.80 -2.92 2.23
N ALA A 69 3.21 -1.79 1.66
CA ALA A 69 2.62 -1.30 0.42
C ALA A 69 3.15 -2.15 -0.73
N HIS A 70 2.26 -2.83 -1.44
CA HIS A 70 2.64 -3.57 -2.62
C HIS A 70 2.47 -2.66 -3.84
N ASN A 71 3.57 -2.08 -4.32
CA ASN A 71 3.57 -1.15 -5.45
C ASN A 71 3.34 -1.83 -6.82
N HIS A 72 2.98 -3.11 -6.85
CA HIS A 72 2.61 -3.81 -8.08
C HIS A 72 1.15 -3.55 -8.44
N CYS A 73 0.79 -2.29 -8.69
CA CYS A 73 -0.36 -2.03 -9.57
C CYS A 73 0.12 -2.29 -10.98
N TYR A 74 -0.29 -3.44 -11.53
CA TYR A 74 -0.06 -3.95 -12.88
C TYR A 74 0.63 -2.97 -13.85
N PRO A 75 1.81 -3.30 -14.41
CA PRO A 75 2.26 -2.66 -15.63
C PRO A 75 1.31 -3.10 -16.74
N TYR A 76 0.25 -2.32 -16.99
CA TYR A 76 -0.48 -2.49 -18.24
C TYR A 76 0.42 -1.98 -19.35
N ASN A 77 1.09 -2.92 -20.03
CA ASN A 77 1.68 -2.71 -21.34
C ASN A 77 0.60 -2.08 -22.23
N THR A 78 0.80 -0.82 -22.59
CA THR A 78 0.20 -0.23 -23.79
C THR A 78 0.72 -1.01 -24.99
N GLN A 79 -0.11 -1.90 -25.52
CA GLN A 79 -0.15 -2.18 -26.96
C GLN A 79 -1.19 -1.26 -27.58
#